data_AF-A0A7V1PYB1-F1
#
_entry.id   AF-A0A7V1PYB1-F1
#
_cell.length_a   1.000
_cell.length_b   1.000
_cell.length_c   1.000
_cell.angle_alpha   90.00
_cell.angle_beta   90.00
_cell.angle_gamma   90.00
#
_symmetry.space_group_name_H-M   'P 1'
#
loop_
_entity.id
_entity.type
_entity.pdbx_description
1 polymer ?
#
loop_
_entity_poly.entity_id
_entity_poly.type
_entity_poly.pdbx_seq_one_letter_code
_entity_poly.pdbx_strand_id
1 'polypeptide(L)'
;MDINTIREYFPYLKKGKIYFNHAATAPMSVPLIRELNKVLTGKSESNIDNYPEFLTVVDDTKSKLALLINTQPDRIGFLDNTSNGINILAQGIPWRKGDRILLNNVEFPANVYPFLNLRDQGVDIDFVKAKNGIVTAEDI
;
A
#
# COMPACT_ATOMS: atom_id res chain seq x y z
N MET A 1 -24.00 -3.35 7.41
CA MET A 1 -24.31 -3.07 5.99
C MET A 1 -24.32 -4.41 5.28
N ASP A 2 -25.32 -4.71 4.45
CA ASP A 2 -25.41 -5.98 3.71
C ASP A 2 -24.66 -5.93 2.37
N ILE A 3 -24.42 -7.11 1.79
CA ILE A 3 -23.64 -7.25 0.55
C ILE A 3 -24.30 -6.59 -0.66
N ASN A 4 -25.64 -6.58 -0.75
CA ASN A 4 -26.33 -5.99 -1.90
C ASN A 4 -26.17 -4.46 -1.86
N THR A 5 -26.30 -3.86 -0.69
CA THR A 5 -26.04 -2.43 -0.49
C THR A 5 -24.60 -2.05 -0.85
N ILE A 6 -23.60 -2.86 -0.49
CA ILE A 6 -22.19 -2.59 -0.82
C ILE A 6 -21.96 -2.64 -2.34
N ARG A 7 -22.58 -3.61 -3.04
CA ARG A 7 -22.42 -3.77 -4.50
C ARG A 7 -22.93 -2.56 -5.28
N GLU A 8 -23.92 -1.85 -4.75
CA GLU A 8 -24.42 -0.61 -5.37
C GLU A 8 -23.36 0.49 -5.46
N TYR A 9 -22.32 0.47 -4.61
CA TYR A 9 -21.20 1.41 -4.72
C TYR A 9 -20.29 1.16 -5.91
N PHE A 10 -20.41 0.03 -6.62
CA PHE A 10 -19.51 -0.34 -7.71
C PHE A 10 -20.29 -0.51 -9.02
N PRO A 11 -20.49 0.57 -9.80
CA PRO A 11 -21.23 0.54 -11.07
C PRO A 11 -20.70 -0.46 -12.09
N TYR A 12 -19.42 -0.84 -11.98
CA TYR A 12 -18.80 -1.89 -12.79
C TYR A 12 -19.59 -3.20 -12.76
N LEU A 13 -20.18 -3.55 -11.61
CA LEU A 13 -20.98 -4.77 -11.45
C LEU A 13 -22.28 -4.75 -12.26
N LYS A 14 -22.81 -3.57 -12.59
CA LYS A 14 -24.03 -3.41 -13.41
C LYS A 14 -23.79 -3.67 -14.90
N LYS A 15 -22.54 -3.87 -15.33
CA LYS A 15 -22.16 -4.13 -16.73
C LYS A 15 -22.33 -5.60 -17.15
N GLY A 16 -22.92 -6.44 -16.30
CA GLY A 16 -23.13 -7.87 -16.58
C GLY A 16 -21.86 -8.71 -16.56
N LYS A 17 -20.76 -8.20 -15.99
CA LYS A 17 -19.49 -8.92 -15.87
C LYS A 17 -19.29 -9.43 -14.44
N ILE A 18 -18.81 -10.67 -14.32
CA ILE A 18 -18.31 -11.22 -13.06
C ILE A 18 -16.83 -10.89 -12.97
N TYR A 19 -16.40 -10.25 -11.89
CA TYR A 19 -15.04 -9.76 -11.71
C TYR A 19 -14.31 -10.54 -10.62
N PHE A 20 -13.32 -11.36 -11.02
CA PHE A 20 -12.52 -12.19 -10.12
C PHE A 20 -11.05 -11.73 -9.99
N ASN A 21 -10.70 -10.53 -10.49
CA ASN A 21 -9.32 -10.03 -10.50
C ASN A 21 -9.03 -8.98 -9.40
N HIS A 22 -9.73 -9.07 -8.27
CA HIS A 22 -9.61 -8.11 -7.17
C HIS A 22 -8.22 -8.07 -6.51
N ALA A 23 -7.46 -9.17 -6.61
CA ALA A 23 -6.10 -9.23 -6.10
C ALA A 23 -5.12 -8.34 -6.89
N ALA A 24 -5.39 -8.08 -8.17
CA ALA A 24 -4.54 -7.21 -8.99
C ALA A 24 -5.02 -5.75 -8.96
N THR A 25 -6.32 -5.53 -9.15
CA THR A 25 -6.91 -4.18 -9.13
C THR A 25 -8.41 -4.25 -8.84
N ALA A 26 -8.97 -3.21 -8.23
CA ALA A 26 -10.38 -3.13 -7.88
C ALA A 26 -11.06 -1.92 -8.55
N PRO A 27 -12.34 -2.03 -8.94
CA PRO A 27 -13.10 -0.87 -9.39
C PRO A 27 -13.22 0.14 -8.26
N MET A 28 -13.09 1.43 -8.58
CA MET A 28 -13.33 2.50 -7.62
C MET A 28 -14.80 2.61 -7.26
N SER A 29 -15.09 2.88 -5.99
CA SER A 29 -16.45 3.09 -5.51
C SER A 29 -16.99 4.47 -5.88
N VAL A 30 -18.30 4.61 -6.03
CA VAL A 30 -18.96 5.91 -6.31
C VAL A 30 -18.61 6.98 -5.26
N PRO A 31 -18.58 6.69 -3.95
CA PRO A 31 -18.13 7.66 -2.95
C PRO A 31 -16.69 8.14 -3.21
N LEU A 32 -15.77 7.24 -3.54
CA LEU A 32 -14.38 7.62 -3.84
C LEU A 32 -14.28 8.55 -5.06
N ILE A 33 -14.95 8.18 -6.16
CA ILE A 33 -14.97 9.02 -7.38
C ILE A 33 -15.55 10.41 -7.09
N ARG A 34 -16.59 10.50 -6.27
CA ARG A 34 -17.20 11.76 -5.88
C ARG A 34 -16.23 12.67 -5.14
N GLU A 35 -15.48 12.15 -4.17
CA GLU A 35 -14.50 12.95 -3.41
C GLU A 35 -13.31 13.37 -4.28
N LEU A 36 -12.81 12.48 -5.16
CA LEU A 36 -11.76 12.84 -6.11
C LEU A 36 -12.19 13.99 -7.03
N ASN A 37 -13.40 13.94 -7.57
CA ASN A 37 -13.93 15.01 -8.41
C ASN A 37 -14.05 16.34 -7.66
N LYS A 38 -14.47 16.33 -6.39
CA LYS A 38 -14.51 17.57 -5.58
C LYS A 38 -13.13 18.21 -5.45
N VAL A 39 -12.09 17.41 -5.20
CA VAL A 39 -10.71 17.92 -5.10
C VAL A 39 -10.26 18.52 -6.43
N LEU A 40 -10.49 17.81 -7.54
CA LEU A 40 -10.10 18.26 -8.88
C LEU A 40 -10.84 19.53 -9.30
N THR A 41 -12.16 19.57 -9.16
CA THR A 41 -12.98 20.76 -9.46
C THR A 41 -12.59 21.94 -8.57
N GLY A 42 -12.38 21.72 -7.26
CA GLY A 42 -11.93 22.77 -6.35
C GLY A 42 -10.59 23.40 -6.79
N LYS A 43 -9.62 22.56 -7.17
CA LYS A 43 -8.32 23.01 -7.71
C LYS A 43 -8.43 23.71 -9.06
N SER A 44 -9.47 23.44 -9.85
CA SER A 44 -9.66 24.07 -11.15
C SER A 44 -10.43 25.40 -11.07
N GLU A 45 -11.37 25.53 -10.14
CA GLU A 45 -12.41 26.58 -10.22
C GLU A 45 -12.40 27.59 -9.07
N SER A 46 -11.91 27.25 -7.87
CA SER A 46 -12.19 28.10 -6.70
C SER A 46 -11.18 28.10 -5.56
N ASN A 47 -10.41 27.02 -5.35
CA ASN A 47 -9.51 26.88 -4.20
C ASN A 47 -8.14 26.30 -4.62
N ILE A 48 -7.42 27.10 -5.40
CA ILE A 48 -6.12 26.70 -6.00
C ILE A 48 -5.05 26.59 -4.90
N ASP A 49 -5.02 27.55 -3.97
CA ASP A 49 -4.07 27.60 -2.85
C ASP A 49 -4.74 27.18 -1.53
N ASN A 50 -5.05 25.89 -1.42
CA ASN A 50 -5.76 25.28 -0.29
C ASN A 50 -4.84 24.50 0.65
N TYR A 51 -3.56 24.87 0.71
CA TYR A 51 -2.56 24.09 1.45
C TYR A 51 -2.93 23.89 2.94
N PRO A 52 -3.40 24.90 3.70
CA PRO A 52 -3.82 24.72 5.08
C PRO A 52 -4.97 23.70 5.25
N GLU A 53 -5.99 23.77 4.40
CA GLU A 53 -7.12 22.83 4.43
C GLU A 53 -6.67 21.42 4.05
N PHE A 54 -5.75 21.31 3.09
CA PHE A 54 -5.16 20.03 2.70
C PHE A 54 -4.38 19.38 3.84
N LEU A 55 -3.67 20.17 4.67
CA LEU A 55 -3.00 19.65 5.86
C LEU A 55 -4.00 19.07 6.88
N THR A 56 -5.17 19.70 7.05
CA THR A 56 -6.24 19.10 7.89
C THR A 56 -6.72 17.76 7.34
N VAL A 57 -6.89 17.64 6.02
CA VAL A 57 -7.25 16.36 5.38
C VAL A 57 -6.15 15.31 5.60
N VAL A 58 -4.88 15.69 5.53
CA VAL A 58 -3.74 14.82 5.80
C VAL A 58 -3.77 14.29 7.23
N ASP A 59 -3.97 15.15 8.22
CA ASP A 59 -3.99 14.77 9.65
C ASP A 59 -5.19 13.87 9.99
N ASP A 60 -6.37 14.20 9.47
CA ASP A 60 -7.58 13.38 9.61
C ASP A 60 -7.40 12.00 8.96
N THR A 61 -6.76 11.94 7.79
CA THR A 61 -6.51 10.70 7.08
C THR A 61 -5.53 9.83 7.85
N LYS A 62 -4.43 10.41 8.37
CA LYS A 62 -3.50 9.69 9.24
C LYS A 62 -4.18 9.15 10.49
N SER A 63 -5.06 9.93 11.12
CA SER A 63 -5.81 9.50 12.31
C SER A 63 -6.72 8.30 12.03
N LYS A 64 -7.43 8.30 10.89
CA LYS A 64 -8.30 7.18 10.48
C LYS A 64 -7.49 5.93 10.14
N LEU A 65 -6.37 6.08 9.43
CA LEU A 65 -5.48 4.96 9.11
C LEU A 65 -4.81 4.38 10.35
N ALA A 66 -4.41 5.24 11.30
CA ALA A 66 -3.83 4.83 12.57
C ALA A 66 -4.78 3.93 13.36
N LEU A 67 -6.07 4.30 13.42
CA LEU A 67 -7.11 3.46 14.00
C LEU A 67 -7.26 2.11 13.27
N LEU A 68 -7.24 2.13 11.93
CA LEU A 68 -7.44 0.94 11.10
C LEU A 68 -6.35 -0.13 11.32
N ILE A 69 -5.08 0.28 11.45
CA ILE A 69 -3.93 -0.62 11.58
C ILE A 69 -3.34 -0.65 13.01
N ASN A 70 -4.08 -0.10 13.98
CA ASN A 70 -3.71 -0.07 15.40
C ASN A 70 -2.29 0.52 15.66
N THR A 71 -2.06 1.74 15.16
CA THR A 71 -0.80 2.49 15.36
C THR A 71 -1.08 3.95 15.75
N GLN A 72 -0.06 4.80 15.77
CA GLN A 72 -0.17 6.25 16.00
C GLN A 72 -0.05 7.03 14.68
N PRO A 73 -0.72 8.20 14.54
CA PRO A 73 -0.71 8.98 13.29
C PRO A 73 0.70 9.44 12.85
N ASP A 74 1.59 9.72 13.81
CA ASP A 74 2.97 10.13 13.56
C ASP A 74 3.86 9.00 12.99
N ARG A 75 3.39 7.74 13.06
CA ARG A 75 4.04 6.57 12.44
C ARG A 75 3.59 6.31 11.00
N ILE A 76 2.78 7.20 10.41
CA ILE A 76 2.23 7.04 9.06
C ILE A 76 2.85 8.06 8.09
N GLY A 77 3.49 7.54 7.05
CA GLY A 77 3.93 8.29 5.86
C GLY A 77 3.08 7.93 4.65
N PHE A 78 2.76 8.92 3.81
CA PHE A 78 2.09 8.69 2.52
C PHE A 78 3.10 8.45 1.42
N LEU A 79 2.86 7.40 0.64
CA LEU A 79 3.68 6.97 -0.48
C LEU A 79 2.77 6.67 -1.67
N ASP A 80 3.34 6.65 -2.86
CA ASP A 80 2.64 6.40 -4.13
C ASP A 80 2.20 4.94 -4.30
N ASN A 81 2.97 3.97 -3.81
CA ASN A 81 2.62 2.55 -3.83
C ASN A 81 3.51 1.71 -2.90
N THR A 82 3.12 0.44 -2.70
CA THR A 82 3.85 -0.54 -1.88
C THR A 82 5.28 -0.77 -2.36
N SER A 83 5.51 -0.87 -3.67
CA SER A 83 6.85 -1.14 -4.22
C SER A 83 7.83 -0.03 -3.90
N ASN A 84 7.42 1.23 -4.05
CA ASN A 84 8.26 2.36 -3.70
C ASN A 84 8.49 2.44 -2.18
N GLY A 85 7.48 2.13 -1.36
CA GLY A 85 7.67 2.11 0.09
C GLY A 85 8.67 1.09 0.59
N ILE A 86 8.67 -0.12 0.01
CA ILE A 86 9.69 -1.11 0.32
C ILE A 86 11.07 -0.66 -0.17
N ASN A 87 11.16 0.00 -1.33
CA ASN A 87 12.44 0.56 -1.81
C ASN A 87 12.97 1.65 -0.88
N ILE A 88 12.12 2.58 -0.42
CA ILE A 88 12.51 3.62 0.55
C ILE A 88 13.02 2.98 1.84
N LEU A 89 12.35 1.94 2.34
CA LEU A 89 12.82 1.19 3.50
C LEU A 89 14.20 0.56 3.25
N ALA A 90 14.35 -0.18 2.15
CA ALA A 90 15.58 -0.88 1.81
C ALA A 90 16.76 0.09 1.65
N GLN A 91 16.55 1.28 1.09
CA GLN A 91 17.60 2.28 0.89
C GLN A 91 17.80 3.21 2.10
N GLY A 92 16.84 3.28 3.02
CA GLY A 92 16.89 4.15 4.20
C GLY A 92 17.62 3.55 5.40
N ILE A 93 17.88 2.24 5.38
CA ILE A 93 18.64 1.55 6.44
C ILE A 93 20.14 1.66 6.12
N PRO A 94 21.00 2.07 7.09
CA PRO A 94 22.44 2.18 6.89
C PRO A 94 23.13 0.81 7.00
N TRP A 95 22.96 -0.02 5.97
CA TRP A 95 23.50 -1.37 5.91
C TRP A 95 25.02 -1.42 6.02
N ARG A 96 25.51 -2.50 6.62
CA ARG A 96 26.92 -2.82 6.74
C ARG A 96 27.21 -4.15 6.08
N LYS A 97 28.43 -4.32 5.58
CA LYS A 97 28.89 -5.60 5.07
C LYS A 97 28.73 -6.69 6.13
N GLY A 98 28.08 -7.79 5.77
CA GLY A 98 27.76 -8.90 6.65
C GLY A 98 26.42 -8.77 7.39
N ASP A 99 25.68 -7.66 7.23
CA ASP A 99 24.27 -7.62 7.63
C ASP A 99 23.47 -8.64 6.82
N ARG A 100 22.41 -9.18 7.41
CA ARG A 100 21.65 -10.29 6.83
C ARG A 100 20.16 -10.02 6.84
N ILE A 101 19.52 -10.32 5.72
CA ILE A 101 18.08 -10.19 5.53
C ILE A 101 17.50 -11.56 5.25
N LEU A 102 16.45 -11.93 5.99
CA LEU A 102 15.67 -13.12 5.75
C LEU A 102 14.43 -12.77 4.95
N LEU A 103 14.27 -13.40 3.79
CA LEU A 103 13.06 -13.37 2.98
C LEU A 103 12.47 -14.77 2.87
N ASN A 104 11.29 -14.92 2.27
CA ASN A 104 10.79 -16.21 1.83
C ASN A 104 10.62 -16.27 0.31
N ASN A 105 10.59 -17.47 -0.26
CA ASN A 105 10.56 -17.68 -1.71
C ASN A 105 9.15 -17.60 -2.33
N VAL A 106 8.14 -17.16 -1.59
CA VAL A 106 6.77 -16.89 -2.09
C VAL A 106 6.40 -15.41 -2.01
N GLU A 107 7.38 -14.55 -1.71
CA GLU A 107 7.22 -13.09 -1.73
C GLU A 107 6.87 -12.53 -3.11
N PHE A 108 6.10 -11.45 -3.11
CA PHE A 108 5.88 -10.68 -4.33
C PHE A 108 7.18 -9.98 -4.74
N PRO A 109 7.51 -9.85 -6.05
CA PRO A 109 8.80 -9.31 -6.49
C PRO A 109 9.18 -7.93 -5.91
N ALA A 110 8.19 -7.08 -5.63
CA ALA A 110 8.42 -5.77 -5.00
C ALA A 110 9.01 -5.87 -3.59
N ASN A 111 8.86 -7.00 -2.90
CA ASN A 111 9.44 -7.29 -1.59
C ASN A 111 10.70 -8.17 -1.68
N VAL A 112 11.27 -8.36 -2.89
CA VAL A 112 12.46 -9.19 -3.10
C VAL A 112 13.59 -8.38 -3.73
N TYR A 113 13.33 -7.77 -4.90
CA TYR A 113 14.39 -7.11 -5.67
C TYR A 113 15.07 -5.93 -4.95
N PRO A 114 14.36 -5.08 -4.17
CA PRO A 114 15.03 -4.01 -3.44
C PRO A 114 16.12 -4.52 -2.50
N PHE A 115 15.92 -5.70 -1.89
CA PHE A 115 16.89 -6.31 -0.99
C PHE A 115 17.96 -7.10 -1.72
N LEU A 116 17.63 -7.78 -2.82
CA LEU A 116 18.65 -8.46 -3.65
C LEU A 116 19.72 -7.49 -4.16
N ASN A 117 19.33 -6.25 -4.49
CA ASN A 117 20.26 -5.20 -4.90
C ASN A 117 21.26 -4.80 -3.80
N LEU A 118 20.98 -5.10 -2.53
CA LEU A 118 21.90 -4.81 -1.42
C LEU A 118 23.09 -5.79 -1.34
N ARG A 119 23.07 -6.88 -2.11
CA ARG A 119 24.20 -7.82 -2.21
C ARG A 119 25.48 -7.12 -2.68
N ASP A 120 25.36 -6.14 -3.57
CA ASP A 120 26.48 -5.33 -4.05
C ASP A 120 27.09 -4.46 -2.93
N GLN A 121 26.33 -4.20 -1.87
CA GLN A 121 26.79 -3.50 -0.65
C GLN A 121 27.33 -4.48 0.41
N GLY A 122 27.35 -5.78 0.11
CA GLY A 122 27.82 -6.83 1.01
C GLY A 122 26.79 -7.31 2.04
N VAL A 123 25.49 -7.08 1.78
CA VAL A 123 24.39 -7.64 2.59
C VAL A 123 24.04 -9.04 2.09
N ASP A 124 23.95 -10.00 3.02
CA ASP A 124 23.60 -11.37 2.73
C ASP A 124 22.08 -11.56 2.75
N ILE A 125 21.53 -12.29 1.76
CA ILE A 125 20.09 -12.53 1.63
C ILE A 125 19.81 -14.01 1.71
N ASP A 126 19.09 -14.42 2.75
CA ASP A 126 18.60 -15.77 2.96
C ASP A 126 17.15 -15.93 2.52
N PHE A 127 16.81 -17.14 2.09
CA PHE A 127 15.45 -17.49 1.72
C PHE A 127 14.95 -18.68 2.53
N VAL A 128 13.86 -18.46 3.27
CA VAL A 128 13.03 -19.54 3.80
C VAL A 128 12.23 -20.14 2.65
N LYS A 129 12.33 -21.47 2.49
CA LYS A 129 11.59 -22.20 1.46
C LYS A 129 10.21 -22.57 1.96
N ALA A 130 9.17 -22.06 1.31
CA ALA A 130 7.80 -22.42 1.57
C ALA A 130 7.55 -23.93 1.36
N LYS A 131 6.77 -24.52 2.25
CA LYS A 131 6.27 -25.90 2.16
C LYS A 131 4.81 -25.83 1.73
N ASN A 132 4.48 -26.41 0.58
CA ASN A 132 3.13 -26.34 -0.01
C ASN A 132 2.58 -24.90 -0.16
N GLY A 133 3.45 -23.95 -0.50
CA GLY A 133 3.08 -22.54 -0.68
C GLY A 133 2.89 -21.76 0.62
N ILE A 134 3.24 -22.34 1.77
CA ILE A 134 3.09 -21.74 3.10
C ILE A 134 4.45 -21.65 3.78
N VAL A 135 4.68 -20.55 4.51
CA VAL A 135 5.81 -20.35 5.41
C VAL A 135 5.22 -20.13 6.79
N THR A 136 5.63 -20.92 7.78
CA THR A 136 5.16 -20.79 9.16
C THR A 136 6.19 -20.10 10.04
N ALA A 137 5.79 -19.73 11.27
CA ALA A 137 6.72 -19.13 12.22
C ALA A 137 7.86 -20.08 12.61
N GLU A 138 7.62 -21.40 12.58
CA GLU A 138 8.62 -22.43 12.89
C GLU A 138 9.66 -22.63 11.75
N ASP A 139 9.39 -22.10 10.56
CA ASP A 139 10.35 -22.13 9.44
C ASP A 139 11.38 -20.98 9.50
N ILE A 140 11.16 -19.99 10.39
CA ILE A 140 11.98 -18.78 10.58
C ILE A 140 12.82 -18.91 11.85
#